data_AF-A0A1G1VFH2-F1
#
_entry.id   AF-A0A1G1VFH2-F1
#
_cell.length_a   1.000
_cell.length_b   1.000
_cell.length_c   1.000
_cell.angle_alpha   90.00
_cell.angle_beta   90.00
_cell.angle_gamma   90.00
#
_symmetry.space_group_name_H-M   'P 1'
#
loop_
_entity.id
_entity.type
_entity.pdbx_description
1 polymer ?
#
loop_
_entity_poly.entity_id
_entity_poly.type
_entity_poly.pdbx_seq_one_letter_code
_entity_poly.pdbx_strand_id
1 'polypeptide(L)'
;MGFPTGAQGLSELAMVCTAETKAAKQVIAQVRACLTEQENKVARLENFGQVLTALGKSWKEHDPGKRDNAYFFLDQEGKWAVVKELIPDGTKVIEDWREWREYDTSERWWRPLELVSPRYRAIPLSEVLRGSCPVGHSGQPVVEHYVQAFDGPEGDSWLKERMVVCADCRNISLSEAQISSERMR
;
A
#
# COMPACT_ATOMS: atom_id res chain seq x y z
N MET A 1 -40.48 -38.76 -19.91
CA MET A 1 -39.18 -38.77 -20.61
C MET A 1 -38.49 -40.08 -20.26
N GLY A 2 -38.21 -40.93 -21.25
CA GLY A 2 -37.61 -42.25 -21.02
C GLY A 2 -36.09 -42.15 -20.85
N PHE A 3 -35.53 -42.85 -19.87
CA PHE A 3 -34.07 -43.00 -19.73
C PHE A 3 -33.51 -43.71 -20.97
N PRO A 4 -32.39 -43.25 -21.57
CA PRO A 4 -31.80 -43.92 -22.73
C PRO A 4 -31.27 -45.29 -22.29
N THR A 5 -31.91 -46.37 -22.75
CA THR A 5 -31.51 -47.75 -22.46
C THR A 5 -30.66 -48.37 -23.58
N GLY A 6 -30.50 -47.68 -24.72
CA GLY A 6 -29.66 -48.10 -25.84
C GLY A 6 -28.21 -47.61 -25.72
N ALA A 7 -27.26 -48.41 -26.21
CA ALA A 7 -25.82 -48.14 -26.11
C ALA A 7 -25.39 -46.77 -26.64
N GLN A 8 -26.00 -46.27 -27.72
CA GLN A 8 -25.74 -44.91 -28.25
C GLN A 8 -26.17 -43.81 -27.28
N GLY A 9 -27.38 -43.90 -26.71
CA GLY A 9 -27.89 -42.90 -25.78
C GLY A 9 -27.12 -42.85 -24.45
N LEU A 10 -26.62 -44.01 -23.98
CA LEU A 10 -25.70 -44.08 -22.84
C LEU A 10 -24.34 -43.45 -23.15
N SER A 11 -23.81 -43.64 -24.36
CA SER A 11 -22.56 -43.02 -24.81
C SER A 11 -22.68 -41.49 -24.91
N GLU A 12 -23.78 -40.97 -25.45
CA GLU A 12 -24.04 -39.53 -25.52
C GLU A 12 -24.17 -38.90 -24.13
N LEU A 13 -24.92 -39.54 -23.22
CA LEU A 13 -25.02 -39.11 -21.82
C LEU A 13 -23.64 -39.13 -21.13
N ALA A 14 -22.84 -40.16 -21.34
CA ALA A 14 -21.49 -40.23 -20.79
C ALA A 14 -20.59 -39.08 -21.32
N MET A 15 -20.71 -38.73 -22.61
CA MET A 15 -19.98 -37.60 -23.19
C MET A 15 -20.41 -36.26 -22.58
N VAL A 16 -21.71 -36.04 -22.41
CA VAL A 16 -22.25 -34.83 -21.76
C VAL A 16 -21.77 -34.73 -20.31
N CYS A 17 -21.94 -35.79 -19.51
CA CYS A 17 -21.46 -35.82 -18.13
C CYS A 17 -19.94 -35.58 -18.04
N THR A 18 -19.16 -36.13 -18.98
CA THR A 18 -17.70 -35.92 -19.03
C THR A 18 -17.36 -34.47 -19.38
N ALA A 19 -18.07 -33.86 -20.34
CA ALA A 19 -17.88 -32.47 -20.73
C ALA A 19 -18.25 -31.51 -19.59
N GLU A 20 -19.40 -31.72 -18.93
CA GLU A 20 -19.82 -30.94 -17.76
C GLU A 20 -18.84 -31.09 -16.60
N THR A 21 -18.37 -32.31 -16.32
CA THR A 21 -17.35 -32.56 -15.29
C THR A 21 -16.05 -31.83 -15.61
N LYS A 22 -15.63 -31.81 -16.88
CA LYS A 22 -14.42 -31.09 -17.31
C LYS A 22 -14.58 -29.58 -17.14
N ALA A 23 -15.73 -29.02 -17.53
CA ALA A 23 -16.05 -27.61 -17.35
C ALA A 23 -16.07 -27.24 -15.86
N ALA A 24 -16.73 -28.03 -15.01
CA ALA A 24 -16.76 -27.82 -13.56
C ALA A 24 -15.34 -27.85 -12.95
N LYS A 25 -14.49 -28.80 -13.36
CA LYS A 25 -13.08 -28.86 -12.93
C LYS A 25 -12.29 -27.61 -13.33
N GLN A 26 -12.53 -27.07 -14.53
CA GLN A 26 -11.89 -25.82 -14.98
C GLN A 26 -12.33 -24.63 -14.14
N VAL A 27 -13.63 -24.50 -13.86
CA VAL A 27 -14.16 -23.44 -12.99
C VAL A 27 -13.55 -23.54 -11.58
N ILE A 28 -13.49 -24.74 -11.00
CA ILE A 28 -12.86 -24.96 -9.69
C ILE A 28 -11.38 -24.54 -9.71
N ALA A 29 -10.64 -24.85 -10.77
CA ALA A 29 -9.24 -24.44 -10.91
C ALA A 29 -9.08 -22.91 -10.99
N GLN A 30 -9.95 -22.23 -11.74
CA GLN A 30 -9.97 -20.77 -11.83
C GLN A 30 -10.28 -20.10 -10.48
N VAL A 31 -11.30 -20.60 -9.77
CA VAL A 31 -11.66 -20.09 -8.45
C VAL A 31 -10.50 -20.26 -7.46
N ARG A 32 -9.81 -21.41 -7.48
CA ARG A 32 -8.63 -21.65 -6.63
C ARG A 32 -7.49 -20.68 -6.94
N ALA A 33 -7.19 -20.45 -8.22
CA ALA A 33 -6.15 -19.49 -8.61
C ALA A 33 -6.48 -18.07 -8.13
N CYS A 34 -7.72 -17.63 -8.28
CA CYS A 34 -8.18 -16.33 -7.78
C CYS A 34 -8.09 -16.24 -6.25
N LEU A 35 -8.46 -17.29 -5.52
CA LEU A 35 -8.35 -17.32 -4.06
C LEU A 35 -6.89 -17.19 -3.61
N THR A 36 -5.98 -17.95 -4.20
CA THR A 36 -4.54 -17.87 -3.89
C THR A 36 -3.97 -16.47 -4.20
N GLU A 37 -4.42 -15.81 -5.26
CA GLU A 37 -4.04 -14.43 -5.55
C GLU A 37 -4.51 -13.45 -4.46
N GLN A 38 -5.76 -13.59 -4.00
CA GLN A 38 -6.29 -12.77 -2.91
C GLN A 38 -5.56 -13.02 -1.59
N GLU A 39 -5.27 -14.28 -1.25
CA GLU A 39 -4.51 -14.64 -0.04
C GLU A 39 -3.11 -14.01 -0.07
N ASN A 40 -2.42 -14.07 -1.22
CA ASN A 40 -1.11 -13.43 -1.40
C ASN A 40 -1.20 -11.91 -1.26
N LYS A 41 -2.27 -11.29 -1.77
CA LYS A 41 -2.51 -9.85 -1.64
C LYS A 41 -2.71 -9.46 -0.16
N VAL A 42 -3.52 -10.21 0.57
CA VAL A 42 -3.76 -9.98 2.01
C VAL A 42 -2.46 -10.12 2.79
N ALA A 43 -1.71 -11.21 2.61
CA ALA A 43 -0.44 -11.43 3.30
C ALA A 43 0.58 -10.30 3.02
N ARG A 44 0.64 -9.79 1.79
CA ARG A 44 1.46 -8.63 1.45
C ARG A 44 1.03 -7.38 2.19
N LEU A 45 -0.27 -7.07 2.23
CA LEU A 45 -0.80 -5.92 2.94
C LEU A 45 -0.58 -6.03 4.46
N GLU A 46 -0.71 -7.22 5.05
CA GLU A 46 -0.42 -7.46 6.47
C GLU A 46 1.06 -7.25 6.78
N ASN A 47 1.97 -7.84 5.99
CA ASN A 47 3.41 -7.62 6.14
C ASN A 47 3.74 -6.13 5.98
N PHE A 48 3.09 -5.45 5.04
CA PHE A 48 3.28 -4.04 4.81
C PHE A 48 2.80 -3.19 6.01
N GLY A 49 1.64 -3.51 6.57
CA GLY A 49 1.12 -2.89 7.79
C GLY A 49 2.02 -3.11 9.01
N GLN A 50 2.65 -4.29 9.12
CA GLN A 50 3.65 -4.55 10.17
C GLN A 50 4.90 -3.67 10.01
N VAL A 51 5.39 -3.49 8.78
CA VAL A 51 6.53 -2.58 8.53
C VAL A 51 6.16 -1.14 8.84
N LEU A 52 4.99 -0.66 8.40
CA LEU A 52 4.52 0.69 8.75
C LEU A 52 4.36 0.88 10.26
N THR A 53 3.89 -0.16 10.97
CA THR A 53 3.80 -0.14 12.43
C THR A 53 5.18 -0.07 13.07
N ALA A 54 6.16 -0.81 12.56
CA ALA A 54 7.54 -0.78 13.05
C ALA A 54 8.19 0.59 12.82
N LEU A 55 8.00 1.17 11.63
CA LEU A 55 8.44 2.53 11.29
C LEU A 55 7.81 3.56 12.23
N GLY A 56 6.50 3.46 12.48
CA GLY A 56 5.79 4.35 13.40
C GLY A 56 6.23 4.21 14.87
N LYS A 57 6.58 3.00 15.33
CA LYS A 57 7.10 2.76 16.68
C LYS A 57 8.50 3.35 16.87
N SER A 58 9.42 3.05 15.96
CA SER A 58 10.78 3.59 15.98
C SER A 58 10.76 5.12 16.04
N TRP A 59 9.85 5.75 15.30
CA TRP A 59 9.70 7.21 15.33
C TRP A 59 9.21 7.76 16.68
N LYS A 60 8.18 7.18 17.30
CA LYS A 60 7.69 7.63 18.62
C LYS A 60 8.74 7.52 19.71
N GLU A 61 9.65 6.55 19.59
CA GLU A 61 10.76 6.36 20.52
C GLU A 61 11.85 7.43 20.33
N HIS A 62 12.08 7.91 19.10
CA HIS A 62 13.07 8.93 18.79
C HIS A 62 12.58 10.38 18.99
N ASP A 63 11.29 10.67 18.82
CA ASP A 63 10.73 12.02 18.98
C ASP A 63 9.29 11.98 19.55
N PRO A 64 9.13 11.79 20.88
CA PRO A 64 7.82 11.67 21.52
C PRO A 64 6.97 12.94 21.49
N GLY A 65 7.53 14.08 21.06
CA GLY A 65 6.86 15.38 21.04
C GLY A 65 6.12 15.70 19.74
N LYS A 66 6.46 15.04 18.62
CA LYS A 66 5.85 15.29 17.31
C LYS A 66 4.62 14.42 17.08
N ARG A 67 3.63 14.99 16.38
CA ARG A 67 2.32 14.37 16.13
C ARG A 67 2.04 14.11 14.65
N ASP A 68 2.92 14.57 13.75
CA ASP A 68 2.72 14.51 12.30
C ASP A 68 3.41 13.30 11.67
N ASN A 69 2.97 12.94 10.46
CA ASN A 69 3.50 11.81 9.70
C ASN A 69 4.98 12.02 9.37
N ALA A 70 5.83 11.08 9.78
CA ALA A 70 7.27 11.11 9.49
C ALA A 70 7.64 10.36 8.20
N TYR A 71 6.73 9.53 7.66
CA TYR A 71 6.97 8.67 6.51
C TYR A 71 6.00 8.97 5.37
N PHE A 72 6.53 9.11 4.17
CA PHE A 72 5.79 9.46 2.95
C PHE A 72 6.10 8.46 1.84
N PHE A 73 5.08 7.99 1.13
CA PHE A 73 5.31 7.30 -0.14
C PHE A 73 5.79 8.30 -1.17
N LEU A 74 6.66 7.83 -2.06
CA LEU A 74 7.08 8.61 -3.22
C LEU A 74 6.39 8.08 -4.46
N ASP A 75 5.88 8.97 -5.32
CA ASP A 75 5.50 8.61 -6.69
C ASP A 75 6.75 8.41 -7.56
N GLN A 76 6.57 8.01 -8.82
CA GLN A 76 7.69 7.81 -9.77
C GLN A 76 8.50 9.08 -10.04
N GLU A 77 7.95 10.26 -9.77
CA GLU A 77 8.65 11.55 -9.88
C GLU A 77 9.40 11.92 -8.58
N GLY A 78 9.29 11.09 -7.53
CA GLY A 78 9.89 11.33 -6.23
C GLY A 78 9.13 12.35 -5.38
N LYS A 79 7.84 12.58 -5.66
CA LYS A 79 6.95 13.47 -4.88
C LYS A 79 6.15 12.68 -3.85
N TRP A 80 5.83 13.33 -2.73
CA TRP A 80 5.04 12.73 -1.66
C TRP A 80 3.63 12.39 -2.14
N ALA A 81 3.21 11.16 -1.85
CA ALA A 81 1.94 10.60 -2.27
C ALA A 81 1.29 9.78 -1.15
N VAL A 82 -0.01 9.53 -1.30
CA VAL A 82 -0.77 8.60 -0.45
C VAL A 82 -1.18 7.41 -1.29
N VAL A 83 -1.03 6.21 -0.74
CA VAL A 83 -1.40 4.96 -1.40
C VAL A 83 -2.88 4.68 -1.18
N LYS A 84 -3.66 4.61 -2.26
CA LYS A 84 -5.12 4.43 -2.22
C LYS A 84 -5.55 3.20 -1.43
N GLU A 85 -4.82 2.11 -1.57
CA GLU A 85 -5.08 0.83 -0.90
C GLU A 85 -4.90 0.89 0.63
N LEU A 86 -4.26 1.94 1.15
CA LEU A 86 -3.99 2.14 2.57
C LEU A 86 -4.85 3.25 3.19
N ILE A 87 -5.70 3.91 2.38
CA ILE A 87 -6.63 4.92 2.87
C ILE A 87 -7.80 4.19 3.57
N PRO A 88 -8.08 4.48 4.86
CA PRO A 88 -9.20 3.85 5.56
C PRO A 88 -10.54 4.14 4.89
N ASP A 89 -11.46 3.17 4.93
CA ASP A 89 -12.81 3.35 4.41
C ASP A 89 -13.50 4.55 5.06
N GLY A 90 -14.15 5.38 4.23
CA GLY A 90 -14.82 6.61 4.68
C GLY A 90 -13.90 7.83 4.79
N THR A 91 -12.58 7.68 4.63
CA THR A 91 -11.66 8.82 4.52
C THR A 91 -11.91 9.54 3.20
N LYS A 92 -12.19 10.85 3.25
CA LYS A 92 -12.41 11.63 2.04
C LYS A 92 -11.07 12.17 1.51
N VAL A 93 -10.79 11.90 0.24
CA VAL A 93 -9.66 12.52 -0.47
C VAL A 93 -10.14 13.87 -1.00
N ILE A 94 -9.57 14.96 -0.47
CA ILE A 94 -9.96 16.30 -0.90
C ILE A 94 -9.14 16.68 -2.13
N GLU A 95 -9.83 17.08 -3.20
CA GLU A 95 -9.20 17.63 -4.42
C GLU A 95 -9.22 19.17 -4.44
N ASP A 96 -10.17 19.80 -3.75
CA ASP A 96 -10.32 21.27 -3.69
C ASP A 96 -9.65 21.88 -2.45
N TRP A 97 -8.72 22.80 -2.68
CA TRP A 97 -8.05 23.59 -1.64
C TRP A 97 -9.00 24.44 -0.78
N ARG A 98 -10.17 24.83 -1.28
CA ARG A 98 -11.17 25.55 -0.49
C ARG A 98 -11.74 24.67 0.61
N GLU A 99 -12.09 23.44 0.27
CA GLU A 99 -12.63 22.46 1.22
C GLU A 99 -11.57 22.11 2.29
N TRP A 100 -10.30 21.96 1.89
CA TRP A 100 -9.20 21.76 2.84
C TRP A 100 -9.07 22.93 3.82
N ARG A 101 -9.18 24.18 3.34
CA ARG A 101 -9.08 25.37 4.19
C ARG A 101 -10.23 25.43 5.21
N GLU A 102 -11.44 25.08 4.80
CA GLU A 102 -12.59 24.99 5.72
C GLU A 102 -12.33 23.97 6.82
N TYR A 103 -11.81 22.78 6.48
CA TYR A 103 -11.44 21.76 7.47
C TYR A 103 -10.34 22.24 8.43
N ASP A 104 -9.24 22.79 7.91
CA ASP A 104 -8.10 23.27 8.70
C ASP A 104 -8.52 24.30 9.75
N THR A 105 -9.46 25.19 9.38
CA THR A 105 -10.01 26.21 10.27
C THR A 105 -11.10 25.71 11.22
N SER A 106 -11.65 24.52 11.02
CA SER A 106 -12.84 24.02 11.72
C SER A 106 -12.61 23.46 13.13
N GLU A 107 -11.39 23.58 13.68
CA GLU A 107 -10.95 22.91 14.93
C GLU A 107 -11.09 21.37 14.91
N ARG A 108 -11.43 20.74 13.77
CA ARG A 108 -11.52 19.27 13.60
C ARG A 108 -10.21 18.62 13.18
N TRP A 109 -9.17 19.42 12.95
CA TRP A 109 -7.84 18.99 12.51
C TRP A 109 -7.18 17.96 13.44
N TRP A 110 -7.58 17.90 14.72
CA TRP A 110 -7.04 16.93 15.68
C TRP A 110 -7.59 15.52 15.50
N ARG A 111 -8.57 15.30 14.62
CA ARG A 111 -9.10 13.97 14.28
C ARG A 111 -8.29 13.39 13.13
N PRO A 112 -7.25 12.60 13.40
CA PRO A 112 -6.40 12.07 12.36
C PRO A 112 -7.25 11.11 11.52
N LEU A 113 -7.03 11.09 10.20
CA LEU A 113 -7.62 10.14 9.24
C LEU A 113 -9.03 10.44 8.72
N GLU A 114 -9.65 11.60 9.00
CA GLU A 114 -10.94 11.93 8.33
C GLU A 114 -10.74 12.34 6.86
N LEU A 115 -9.61 12.98 6.53
CA LEU A 115 -9.35 13.59 5.23
C LEU A 115 -7.91 13.39 4.77
N VAL A 116 -7.72 13.22 3.46
CA VAL A 116 -6.40 13.30 2.80
C VAL A 116 -6.23 14.70 2.21
N SER A 117 -5.11 15.34 2.53
CA SER A 117 -4.78 16.68 2.04
C SER A 117 -4.63 16.72 0.52
N PRO A 118 -5.15 17.75 -0.16
CA PRO A 118 -4.96 17.94 -1.61
C PRO A 118 -3.48 18.14 -2.00
N ARG A 119 -2.60 18.36 -1.03
CA ARG A 119 -1.14 18.39 -1.23
C ARG A 119 -0.58 17.06 -1.70
N TYR A 120 -1.21 15.96 -1.32
CA TYR A 120 -0.73 14.62 -1.63
C TYR A 120 -1.59 14.00 -2.71
N ARG A 121 -0.93 13.49 -3.74
CA ARG A 121 -1.63 12.74 -4.78
C ARG A 121 -1.99 11.35 -4.26
N ALA A 122 -3.25 10.95 -4.40
CA ALA A 122 -3.67 9.58 -4.12
C ALA A 122 -3.35 8.69 -5.34
N ILE A 123 -2.45 7.73 -5.18
CA ILE A 123 -1.94 6.85 -6.25
C ILE A 123 -2.12 5.37 -5.86
N PRO A 124 -2.25 4.44 -6.82
CA PRO A 124 -2.19 3.02 -6.51
C PRO A 124 -0.78 2.60 -6.07
N LEU A 125 -0.68 1.54 -5.25
CA LEU A 125 0.61 1.00 -4.77
C LEU A 125 1.56 0.60 -5.92
N SER A 126 1.01 0.28 -7.09
CA SER A 126 1.80 -0.02 -8.30
C SER A 126 2.59 1.18 -8.83
N GLU A 127 2.13 2.41 -8.58
CA GLU A 127 2.74 3.67 -9.04
C GLU A 127 3.72 4.29 -8.04
N VAL A 128 3.89 3.68 -6.87
CA VAL A 128 4.91 4.10 -5.90
C VAL A 128 6.30 3.84 -6.46
N LEU A 129 7.23 4.76 -6.19
CA LEU A 129 8.66 4.62 -6.51
C LEU A 129 9.18 3.29 -5.98
N ARG A 130 9.93 2.57 -6.82
CA ARG A 130 10.47 1.26 -6.47
C ARG A 130 11.98 1.29 -6.35
N GLY A 131 12.48 0.65 -5.29
CA GLY A 131 13.89 0.38 -5.07
C GLY A 131 14.12 -1.13 -5.00
N SER A 132 15.37 -1.55 -5.19
CA SER A 132 15.71 -2.96 -5.06
C SER A 132 15.91 -3.32 -3.60
N CYS A 133 15.23 -4.37 -3.14
CA CYS A 133 15.52 -4.95 -1.84
C CYS A 133 16.88 -5.68 -1.89
N PRO A 134 17.82 -5.44 -0.96
CA PRO A 134 19.13 -6.11 -0.97
C PRO A 134 19.06 -7.61 -0.67
N VAL A 135 17.93 -8.09 -0.13
CA VAL A 135 17.74 -9.50 0.24
C VAL A 135 16.88 -10.24 -0.79
N GLY A 136 15.70 -9.70 -1.11
CA GLY A 136 14.75 -10.34 -2.01
C GLY A 136 14.97 -10.01 -3.49
N HIS A 137 15.78 -8.99 -3.80
CA HIS A 137 16.05 -8.44 -5.15
C HIS A 137 14.80 -8.03 -5.97
N SER A 138 13.60 -8.15 -5.40
CA SER A 138 12.35 -7.68 -5.99
C SER A 138 12.24 -6.15 -5.87
N GLY A 139 11.52 -5.55 -6.83
CA GLY A 139 11.23 -4.12 -6.82
C GLY A 139 10.17 -3.79 -5.77
N GLN A 140 10.59 -3.10 -4.71
CA GLN A 140 9.79 -2.84 -3.52
C GLN A 140 9.51 -1.34 -3.34
N PRO A 141 8.40 -0.97 -2.67
CA PRO A 141 8.08 0.42 -2.40
C PRO A 141 9.20 1.16 -1.67
N VAL A 142 9.47 2.38 -2.12
CA VAL A 142 10.33 3.36 -1.44
C VAL A 142 9.44 4.27 -0.60
N VAL A 143 9.85 4.44 0.66
CA VAL A 143 9.30 5.44 1.56
C VAL A 143 10.37 6.46 1.90
N GLU A 144 9.98 7.72 2.01
CA GLU A 144 10.84 8.79 2.48
C GLU A 144 10.50 9.09 3.93
N HIS A 145 11.51 9.02 4.79
CA HIS A 145 11.47 9.47 6.16
C HIS A 145 12.04 10.88 6.24
N TYR A 146 11.27 11.77 6.86
CA TYR A 146 11.58 13.19 6.91
C TYR A 146 11.44 13.71 8.33
N VAL A 147 12.56 13.98 8.99
CA VAL A 147 12.57 14.43 10.40
C VAL A 147 13.53 15.58 10.61
N GLN A 148 13.22 16.43 11.58
CA GLN A 148 14.13 17.51 11.99
C GLN A 148 15.32 16.87 12.71
N ALA A 149 16.52 17.10 12.21
CA ALA A 149 17.77 16.60 12.79
C ALA A 149 18.34 17.55 13.85
N PHE A 150 18.14 18.86 13.69
CA PHE A 150 18.62 19.87 14.62
C PHE A 150 17.67 21.06 14.65
N ASP A 151 17.36 21.53 15.86
CA ASP A 151 16.67 22.80 16.12
C ASP A 151 17.68 23.75 16.75
N GLY A 152 17.97 24.86 16.07
CA GLY A 152 19.07 25.74 16.41
C GLY A 152 18.82 27.20 16.08
N PRO A 153 19.59 28.12 16.70
CA PRO A 153 19.42 29.56 16.49
C PRO A 153 19.73 30.01 15.05
N GLU A 154 20.44 29.19 14.28
CA GLU A 154 20.80 29.42 12.88
C GLU A 154 19.78 28.84 11.89
N GLY A 155 18.74 28.17 12.40
CA GLY A 155 17.70 27.52 11.61
C GLY A 155 17.64 26.00 11.82
N ASP A 156 16.55 25.42 11.34
CA ASP A 156 16.28 24.00 11.45
C ASP A 156 17.04 23.21 10.39
N SER A 157 17.59 22.07 10.77
CA SER A 157 18.05 21.07 9.81
C SER A 157 17.16 19.83 9.85
N TRP A 158 17.05 19.18 8.71
CA TRP A 158 16.13 18.08 8.43
C TRP A 158 16.89 16.93 7.79
N LEU A 159 16.76 15.74 8.35
CA LEU A 159 17.23 14.49 7.79
C LEU A 159 16.16 13.92 6.85
N LYS A 160 16.54 13.69 5.60
CA LYS A 160 15.75 12.98 4.59
C LYS A 160 16.38 11.63 4.35
N GLU A 161 15.64 10.55 4.58
CA GLU A 161 16.09 9.18 4.37
C GLU A 161 15.12 8.46 3.44
N ARG A 162 15.62 7.91 2.34
CA ARG A 162 14.82 7.02 1.49
C ARG A 162 15.10 5.59 1.87
N MET A 163 14.05 4.85 2.16
CA MET A 163 14.12 3.46 2.57
C MET A 163 13.31 2.58 1.62
N VAL A 164 13.89 1.44 1.28
CA VAL A 164 13.18 0.37 0.56
C VAL A 164 12.53 -0.52 1.61
N VAL A 165 11.20 -0.63 1.54
CA VAL A 165 10.39 -1.46 2.44
C VAL A 165 10.01 -2.74 1.72
N CYS A 166 10.63 -3.85 2.09
CA CYS A 166 10.36 -5.14 1.43
C CYS A 166 9.24 -5.90 2.14
N ALA A 167 8.09 -6.04 1.47
CA ALA A 167 6.96 -6.81 2.02
C ALA A 167 7.22 -8.33 2.05
N ASP A 168 8.16 -8.82 1.23
CA ASP A 168 8.43 -10.27 1.11
C ASP A 168 9.34 -10.77 2.25
N CYS A 169 10.43 -10.06 2.55
CA CYS A 169 11.39 -10.45 3.60
C CYS A 169 11.32 -9.58 4.86
N ARG A 170 10.40 -8.60 4.91
CA ARG A 170 10.21 -7.64 6.01
C ARG A 170 11.45 -6.79 6.31
N ASN A 171 12.41 -6.76 5.38
CA ASN A 171 13.61 -5.94 5.53
C ASN A 171 13.32 -4.47 5.17
N ILE A 172 13.95 -3.57 5.92
CA ILE A 172 13.97 -2.14 5.64
C ILE A 172 15.42 -1.77 5.39
N SER A 173 15.71 -1.23 4.21
CA SER A 173 17.08 -0.85 3.86
C SER A 173 17.15 0.60 3.40
N LEU A 174 18.11 1.34 3.95
CA LEU A 174 18.41 2.70 3.54
C LEU A 174 18.97 2.71 2.12
N SER A 175 18.38 3.52 1.25
CA SER A 175 18.79 3.74 -0.14
C SER A 175 19.54 5.05 -0.32
N GLU A 176 19.12 6.11 0.38
CA GLU A 176 19.68 7.46 0.26
C GLU A 176 19.47 8.20 1.57
N ALA A 177 20.42 9.06 1.96
CA ALA A 177 20.28 9.93 3.13
C ALA A 177 20.89 11.30 2.85
N GLN A 178 20.19 12.36 3.24
CA GLN A 178 20.61 13.74 3.02
C GLN A 178 20.17 14.65 4.19
N ILE A 179 21.03 15.58 4.60
CA ILE A 179 20.69 16.69 5.50
C ILE A 179 20.26 17.91 4.66
N SER A 180 19.19 18.58 5.08
CA SER A 180 18.55 19.69 4.38
C SER A 180 18.18 20.79 5.36
N SER A 181 18.38 22.06 4.99
CA SER A 181 17.89 23.21 5.76
C SER A 181 16.41 23.51 5.53
N GLU A 182 15.79 22.90 4.52
CA GLU A 182 14.36 23.08 4.22
C GLU A 182 13.50 22.06 4.97
N ARG A 183 12.30 22.47 5.41
CA ARG A 183 11.34 21.63 6.15
C ARG A 183 10.48 20.72 5.26
N MET A 184 10.31 21.05 3.98
CA MET A 184 9.60 20.26 2.97
C MET A 184 10.16 20.63 1.59
N ARG A 185 10.07 19.73 0.60
CA ARG A 185 10.28 20.10 -0.81
C ARG A 185 9.10 20.92 -1.33
#